data_AF-A0A3S2AJ77-F1
#
_entry.id   AF-A0A3S2AJ77-F1
#
_cell.length_a   1.000
_cell.length_b   1.000
_cell.length_c   1.000
_cell.angle_alpha   90.00
_cell.angle_beta   90.00
_cell.angle_gamma   90.00
#
_symmetry.space_group_name_H-M   'P 1'
#
loop_
_entity.id
_entity.type
_entity.pdbx_description
1 polymer ?
#
loop_
_entity_poly.entity_id
_entity_poly.type
_entity_poly.pdbx_seq_one_letter_code
_entity_poly.pdbx_strand_id
1 'polypeptide(L)'
;MLRKLLILAVFAGTSASIPIVYQSNPQLVENLLRSAVPGKQAVEAQPNVNLASVPNKPPAPLPMGRKVLVAADERGHFSSPFKLNGRQVDGMIDTGATLVAINISTARRIG
;
A
#
# COMPACT_ATOMS: atom_id res chain seq x y z
N MET A 1 -26.73 -37.33 18.74
CA MET A 1 -25.80 -36.99 17.63
C MET A 1 -26.31 -35.85 16.76
N LEU A 2 -27.58 -35.86 16.34
CA LEU A 2 -28.18 -34.85 15.44
C LEU A 2 -28.05 -33.40 15.95
N ARG A 3 -28.24 -33.16 17.25
CA ARG A 3 -28.11 -31.81 17.85
C ARG A 3 -26.69 -31.23 17.74
N LYS A 4 -25.66 -32.08 17.84
CA LYS A 4 -24.25 -31.65 17.70
C LYS A 4 -23.92 -31.33 16.24
N LEU A 5 -24.46 -32.11 15.29
CA LEU A 5 -24.31 -31.87 13.86
C LEU A 5 -25.02 -30.60 13.41
N LEU A 6 -26.22 -30.32 13.94
CA LEU A 6 -26.94 -29.07 13.67
C LEU A 6 -26.16 -27.84 14.16
N ILE A 7 -25.59 -27.90 15.36
CA ILE A 7 -24.76 -26.81 15.90
C ILE A 7 -23.53 -26.59 15.01
N LEU A 8 -22.82 -27.67 14.64
CA LEU A 8 -21.64 -27.57 13.78
C LEU A 8 -21.96 -26.97 12.40
N ALA A 9 -23.07 -27.37 11.77
CA ALA A 9 -23.49 -26.85 10.47
C ALA A 9 -23.86 -25.36 10.53
N VAL A 10 -24.49 -24.91 11.61
CA VAL A 10 -24.81 -23.49 11.82
C VAL A 10 -23.53 -22.66 11.96
N PHE A 11 -22.54 -23.12 12.74
CA PHE A 11 -21.27 -22.40 12.90
C PHE A 11 -20.42 -22.38 11.63
N ALA A 12 -20.36 -23.50 10.88
CA ALA A 12 -19.62 -23.55 9.63
C ALA A 12 -20.27 -22.67 8.55
N GLY A 13 -21.60 -22.68 8.46
CA GLY A 13 -22.36 -21.85 7.53
C GLY A 13 -22.19 -20.36 7.79
N THR A 14 -22.31 -19.91 9.05
CA THR A 14 -22.18 -18.49 9.40
C THR A 14 -20.76 -17.97 9.16
N SER A 15 -19.73 -18.78 9.45
CA SER A 15 -18.32 -18.39 9.24
C SER A 15 -17.96 -18.22 7.76
N ALA A 16 -18.43 -19.13 6.90
CA ALA A 16 -18.16 -19.06 5.46
C ALA A 16 -18.95 -17.95 4.74
N SER A 17 -20.09 -17.53 5.30
CA SER A 17 -20.98 -16.52 4.69
C SER A 17 -20.42 -15.10 4.75
N ILE A 18 -19.70 -14.76 5.82
CA ILE A 18 -19.19 -13.41 6.06
C ILE A 18 -18.22 -12.94 4.95
N PRO A 19 -17.17 -13.68 4.58
CA PRO A 19 -16.25 -13.23 3.52
C PRO A 19 -16.92 -13.15 2.14
N ILE A 20 -17.82 -14.07 1.81
CA ILE A 20 -18.49 -14.14 0.49
C ILE A 20 -19.46 -12.96 0.29
N VAL A 21 -20.26 -12.63 1.32
CA VAL A 21 -21.23 -11.52 1.25
C VAL A 21 -20.51 -10.17 1.31
N TYR A 22 -19.44 -10.07 2.09
CA TYR A 22 -18.63 -8.84 2.15
C TYR A 22 -17.92 -8.54 0.83
N GLN A 23 -17.38 -9.56 0.15
CA GLN A 23 -16.75 -9.37 -1.16
C GLN A 23 -17.74 -9.04 -2.27
N SER A 24 -18.95 -9.59 -2.23
CA SER A 24 -19.95 -9.39 -3.28
C SER A 24 -20.79 -8.12 -3.10
N ASN A 25 -21.14 -7.74 -1.87
CA ASN A 25 -22.04 -6.63 -1.58
C ASN A 25 -21.73 -5.93 -0.23
N PRO A 26 -20.69 -5.09 -0.18
CA PRO A 26 -20.27 -4.43 1.06
C PRO A 26 -21.34 -3.49 1.66
N GLN A 27 -22.14 -2.82 0.81
CA GLN A 27 -23.19 -1.91 1.27
C GLN A 27 -24.34 -2.60 2.01
N LEU A 28 -24.63 -3.86 1.65
CA LEU A 28 -25.70 -4.64 2.27
C LEU A 28 -25.30 -5.00 3.71
N VAL A 29 -24.02 -5.34 3.92
CA VAL A 29 -23.43 -5.55 5.25
C VAL A 29 -23.48 -4.26 6.07
N GLU A 30 -23.09 -3.12 5.50
CA GLU A 30 -23.12 -1.83 6.20
C GLU A 30 -24.54 -1.43 6.63
N ASN A 31 -25.53 -1.63 5.76
CA ASN A 31 -26.93 -1.34 6.07
C ASN A 31 -27.48 -2.26 7.16
N LEU A 32 -27.12 -3.55 7.14
CA LEU A 32 -27.49 -4.51 8.19
C LEU A 32 -26.84 -4.14 9.53
N LEU A 33 -25.55 -3.79 9.53
CA LEU A 33 -24.84 -3.32 10.73
C LEU A 33 -25.48 -2.04 11.30
N ARG A 34 -25.82 -1.07 10.44
CA ARG A 34 -26.52 0.15 10.84
C ARG A 34 -27.90 -0.14 11.43
N SER A 35 -28.62 -1.13 10.87
CA SER A 35 -29.94 -1.54 11.39
C SER A 35 -29.88 -2.32 12.70
N ALA A 36 -28.79 -3.05 12.94
CA ALA A 36 -28.56 -3.86 14.13
C ALA A 36 -28.03 -3.04 15.33
N VAL A 37 -27.67 -1.77 15.12
CA VAL A 37 -27.32 -0.83 16.20
C VAL A 37 -28.60 -0.07 16.60
N PRO A 38 -29.21 -0.37 17.76
CA PRO A 38 -30.39 0.36 18.23
C PRO A 38 -30.00 1.80 18.53
N GLY A 39 -30.87 2.73 18.13
CA GLY A 39 -30.60 4.15 18.01
C GLY A 39 -29.93 4.82 19.21
N LYS A 40 -28.85 5.53 18.91
CA LYS A 40 -28.57 6.82 19.52
C LYS A 40 -28.74 7.88 18.43
N GLN A 41 -29.96 8.41 18.30
CA GLN A 41 -30.24 9.53 17.39
C GLN A 41 -30.15 10.87 18.15
N ALA A 42 -29.34 11.74 17.55
CA ALA A 42 -29.42 13.21 17.53
C ALA A 42 -29.33 13.97 18.87
N VAL A 43 -28.10 14.32 19.24
CA VAL A 43 -27.80 15.75 19.36
C VAL A 43 -26.87 16.06 18.21
N GLU A 44 -27.27 17.01 17.37
CA GLU A 44 -26.46 17.66 16.36
C GLU A 44 -25.37 18.51 17.05
N ALA A 45 -24.51 17.87 17.83
CA ALA A 45 -23.14 18.30 17.84
C ALA A 45 -22.67 17.84 16.48
N GLN A 46 -22.55 18.76 15.52
CA GLN A 46 -21.56 18.57 14.47
C GLN A 46 -20.34 18.04 15.23
N PRO A 47 -19.87 16.81 14.97
CA PRO A 47 -18.49 16.61 15.24
C PRO A 47 -17.89 17.63 14.27
N ASN A 48 -17.43 18.75 14.81
CA ASN A 48 -16.12 19.19 14.40
C ASN A 48 -15.24 17.99 14.74
N VAL A 49 -15.31 16.96 13.87
CA VAL A 49 -14.13 16.34 13.35
C VAL A 49 -13.36 17.56 12.84
N ASN A 50 -12.65 18.18 13.77
CA ASN A 50 -11.25 18.38 13.61
C ASN A 50 -10.83 16.98 13.17
N LEU A 51 -10.89 16.73 11.85
CA LEU A 51 -10.02 15.77 11.22
C LEU A 51 -8.70 16.31 11.70
N ALA A 52 -8.26 15.82 12.86
CA ALA A 52 -7.00 16.19 13.45
C ALA A 52 -6.09 15.94 12.28
N SER A 53 -5.65 17.04 11.66
CA SER A 53 -5.00 17.02 10.36
C SER A 53 -3.91 16.01 10.55
N VAL A 54 -4.11 14.81 10.00
CA VAL A 54 -3.29 13.64 10.37
C VAL A 54 -1.89 14.16 10.18
N PRO A 55 -1.06 14.23 11.25
CA PRO A 55 0.16 15.00 11.20
C PRO A 55 0.86 14.70 9.90
N ASN A 56 0.99 15.79 9.12
CA ASN A 56 1.60 15.87 7.81
C ASN A 56 2.58 14.71 7.68
N LYS A 57 2.29 13.71 6.82
CA LYS A 57 3.04 12.45 6.72
C LYS A 57 4.50 12.75 7.02
N PRO A 58 5.08 12.18 8.11
CA PRO A 58 6.40 12.60 8.56
C PRO A 58 7.31 12.63 7.34
N PRO A 59 8.07 13.72 7.12
CA PRO A 59 8.94 13.80 5.96
C PRO A 59 9.75 12.51 5.90
N ALA A 60 9.71 11.85 4.74
CA ALA A 60 10.38 10.58 4.56
C ALA A 60 11.82 10.74 5.08
N PRO A 61 12.30 9.86 5.97
CA PRO A 61 13.60 10.01 6.58
C PRO A 61 14.65 10.26 5.50
N LEU A 62 15.27 11.44 5.54
CA LEU A 62 16.31 11.75 4.58
C LEU A 62 17.45 10.75 4.78
N PRO A 63 18.01 10.19 3.71
CA PRO A 63 19.09 9.24 3.81
C PRO A 63 20.30 9.89 4.50
N MET A 64 20.68 9.38 5.66
CA MET A 64 21.88 9.79 6.39
C MET A 64 23.07 8.88 6.04
N GLY A 65 24.28 9.46 5.95
CA GLY A 65 25.50 8.73 5.60
C GLY A 65 25.55 8.31 4.13
N ARG A 66 26.03 7.09 3.85
CA ARG A 66 26.14 6.54 2.48
C ARG A 66 24.82 5.90 2.03
N LYS A 67 23.76 6.70 2.02
CA LYS A 67 22.43 6.29 1.55
C LYS A 67 21.94 7.29 0.51
N VAL A 68 21.17 6.79 -0.45
CA VAL A 68 20.49 7.61 -1.46
C VAL A 68 19.05 7.14 -1.53
N LEU A 69 18.10 8.08 -1.58
CA LEU A 69 16.70 7.80 -1.81
C LEU A 69 16.46 7.94 -3.30
N VAL A 70 16.01 6.85 -3.94
CA VAL A 70 15.70 6.80 -5.37
C VAL A 70 14.21 6.46 -5.50
N ALA A 71 13.44 7.36 -6.11
CA ALA A 71 12.05 7.10 -6.43
C ALA A 71 11.96 6.26 -7.70
N ALA A 72 10.94 5.39 -7.78
CA ALA A 72 10.60 4.74 -9.03
C ALA A 72 10.01 5.76 -10.02
N ASP A 73 10.28 5.56 -11.31
CA ASP A 73 9.62 6.30 -12.37
C ASP A 73 8.17 5.82 -12.58
N GLU A 74 7.45 6.45 -13.51
CA GLU A 74 6.07 6.09 -13.85
C GLU A 74 5.91 4.64 -14.36
N ARG A 75 7.01 4.03 -14.80
CA ARG A 75 7.07 2.65 -15.30
C ARG A 75 7.52 1.66 -14.22
N GLY A 76 7.81 2.13 -13.01
CA GLY A 76 8.29 1.31 -11.89
C GLY A 76 9.79 1.01 -11.92
N HIS A 77 10.57 1.60 -12.83
CA HIS A 77 12.03 1.43 -12.86
C HIS A 77 12.71 2.43 -11.93
N PHE A 78 13.88 2.07 -11.42
CA PHE A 78 14.68 2.96 -10.58
C PHE A 78 15.87 3.46 -11.39
N SER A 79 16.03 4.77 -11.47
CA SER A 79 17.18 5.41 -12.11
C SER A 79 17.75 6.51 -11.22
N SER A 80 19.07 6.70 -11.28
CA SER A 80 19.78 7.71 -10.52
C SER A 80 20.95 8.25 -11.32
N PRO A 81 21.40 9.50 -11.10
CA PRO A 81 22.69 9.94 -11.59
C PRO A 81 23.83 9.20 -10.87
N PHE A 82 24.80 8.75 -11.65
CA PHE A 82 26.04 8.13 -11.19
C PHE A 82 27.25 8.94 -11.68
N LYS A 83 28.37 8.86 -10.96
CA LYS A 83 29.65 9.38 -11.45
C LYS A 83 30.52 8.24 -11.98
N LEU A 84 30.85 8.29 -13.26
CA LEU A 84 31.75 7.37 -13.94
C LEU A 84 32.90 8.20 -14.52
N ASN A 85 34.15 7.90 -14.15
CA ASN A 85 35.34 8.66 -14.57
C ASN A 85 35.19 10.18 -14.36
N GLY A 86 34.58 10.58 -13.25
CA GLY A 86 34.33 11.99 -12.90
C GLY A 86 33.18 12.66 -13.67
N ARG A 87 32.55 11.98 -14.63
CA ARG A 87 31.42 12.48 -15.41
C ARG A 87 30.10 11.91 -14.91
N GLN A 88 29.06 12.75 -14.88
CA GLN A 88 27.72 12.34 -14.47
C GLN A 88 27.01 11.61 -15.62
N VAL A 89 26.43 10.45 -15.31
CA VAL A 89 25.69 9.61 -16.25
C VAL A 89 24.46 9.06 -15.54
N ASP A 90 23.29 9.17 -16.15
CA ASP A 90 22.08 8.54 -15.64
C ASP A 90 22.12 7.03 -15.91
N GLY A 91 21.83 6.24 -14.88
CA GLY A 91 21.83 4.78 -14.96
C GLY A 91 20.57 4.20 -14.35
N MET A 92 20.11 3.08 -14.92
CA MET A 92 19.03 2.27 -14.37
C MET A 92 19.60 1.24 -13.40
N ILE A 93 18.91 1.03 -12.28
CA ILE A 93 19.27 0.01 -11.28
C ILE A 93 18.61 -1.30 -11.70
N ASP A 94 19.44 -2.27 -12.11
CA ASP A 94 19.02 -3.63 -12.47
C ASP A 94 19.60 -4.62 -11.46
N THR A 95 18.76 -5.13 -10.56
CA THR A 95 19.18 -6.11 -9.55
C THR A 95 19.42 -7.51 -10.12
N GLY A 96 18.99 -7.77 -11.35
CA GLY A 96 19.25 -9.02 -12.06
C GLY A 96 20.59 -9.03 -12.80
N ALA A 97 21.24 -7.88 -12.95
CA ALA A 97 22.52 -7.77 -13.63
C ALA A 97 23.69 -8.16 -12.71
N THR A 98 24.61 -8.99 -13.23
CA THR A 98 25.89 -9.28 -12.56
C THR A 98 26.95 -8.23 -12.86
N LEU A 99 26.83 -7.55 -14.00
CA LEU A 99 27.80 -6.57 -14.51
C LEU A 99 27.13 -5.21 -14.71
N VAL A 100 27.93 -4.14 -14.63
CA VAL A 100 27.49 -2.81 -15.04
C VAL A 100 27.57 -2.72 -16.57
N ALA A 101 26.40 -2.68 -17.23
CA ALA A 101 26.32 -2.52 -18.67
C ALA A 101 26.31 -1.02 -19.05
N ILE A 102 27.20 -0.62 -19.95
CA ILE A 102 27.25 0.73 -20.50
C ILE A 102 27.22 0.69 -22.03
N ASN A 103 26.51 1.63 -22.66
CA ASN A 103 26.54 1.76 -24.11
C ASN A 103 27.92 2.22 -24.59
N ILE A 104 28.36 1.76 -25.76
CA ILE A 104 29.64 2.14 -26.38
C ILE A 104 29.76 3.67 -26.51
N SER A 105 28.68 4.36 -26.88
CA SER A 105 28.65 5.82 -26.98
C SER A 105 28.93 6.49 -25.63
N THR A 106 28.31 6.01 -24.56
CA THR A 106 28.54 6.49 -23.20
C THR A 106 29.98 6.21 -22.76
N ALA A 107 30.49 4.99 -22.97
CA ALA A 107 31.85 4.60 -22.64
C ALA A 107 32.89 5.54 -23.29
N ARG A 108 32.77 5.78 -24.60
CA ARG A 108 33.65 6.73 -25.32
C ARG A 108 33.55 8.14 -24.78
N ARG A 109 32.35 8.57 -24.38
CA ARG A 109 32.15 9.90 -23.81
C ARG A 109 32.73 10.01 -22.41
N ILE A 110 32.76 8.96 -21.60
CA ILE A 110 33.28 9.06 -20.24
C ILE A 110 34.80 8.91 -20.13
N GLY A 111 35.46 8.50 -21.23
CA GLY A 111 36.90 8.24 -21.27
C GLY A 111 37.26 6.92 -20.59
#